data_AF-A0AAE3K721-F1
#
_entry.id   AF-A0AAE3K721-F1
#
_cell.length_a   1.000
_cell.length_b   1.000
_cell.length_c   1.000
_cell.angle_alpha   90.00
_cell.angle_beta   90.00
_cell.angle_gamma   90.00
#
_symmetry.space_group_name_H-M   'P 1'
#
loop_
_entity.id
_entity.type
_entity.pdbx_description
1 polymer ?
#
loop_
_entity_poly.entity_id
_entity_poly.type
_entity_poly.pdbx_seq_one_letter_code
_entity_poly.pdbx_strand_id
1 'polypeptide(L)'
;MARSFYSHIKEAWKNPKDGKLAELQWQRKQDWRKQGAIERIDRPTRLDKARELGYKAKQGVVVVRVAVRKGGARKQRHKAGRRSKRQGVNRIGRRKSIPRIAEERAARKYPNLRVLNSYWVGEDGSQKWHEIILVDPNHPAIQNDDDLSWICENQHNRRAFRGLTNKGKKGRGLTKKGKGTEHVRPSINANRGRGK
;
A
#
# COMPACT_ATOMS: atom_id res chain seq x y z
N MET A 1 2.80 23.08 25.09
CA MET A 1 2.54 21.63 24.96
C MET A 1 3.80 20.93 24.46
N ALA A 2 4.26 19.90 25.18
CA ALA A 2 5.43 19.11 24.77
C ALA A 2 5.13 18.31 23.49
N ARG A 3 6.10 18.24 22.58
CA ARG A 3 6.00 17.43 21.36
C ARG A 3 6.21 15.95 21.70
N SER A 4 5.37 15.07 21.16
CA SER A 4 5.56 13.62 21.30
C SER A 4 6.72 13.13 20.45
N PHE A 5 7.37 12.03 20.84
CA PHE A 5 8.43 11.40 20.05
C PHE A 5 7.98 11.07 18.61
N TYR A 6 6.73 10.63 18.43
CA TYR A 6 6.14 10.36 17.12
C TYR A 6 6.10 11.60 16.22
N SER A 7 5.93 12.79 16.79
CA SER A 7 5.89 14.04 16.04
C SER A 7 7.25 14.38 15.42
N HIS A 8 8.36 14.10 16.11
CA HIS A 8 9.71 14.29 15.59
C HIS A 8 10.02 13.35 14.42
N ILE A 9 9.60 12.08 14.51
CA ILE A 9 9.71 11.15 13.38
C ILE A 9 8.90 11.69 12.20
N LYS A 10 7.64 12.08 12.44
CA LYS A 10 6.76 12.60 11.39
C LYS A 10 7.34 13.85 10.72
N GLU A 11 7.98 14.73 11.47
CA GLU A 11 8.65 15.93 10.98
C GLU A 11 9.87 15.60 10.11
N ALA A 12 10.75 14.70 10.58
CA ALA A 12 11.89 14.23 9.77
C ALA A 12 11.44 13.65 8.42
N TRP A 13 10.34 12.88 8.41
CA TRP A 13 9.79 12.26 7.20
C TRP A 13 9.05 13.22 6.25
N LYS A 14 8.88 14.50 6.61
CA LYS A 14 8.37 15.52 5.66
C LYS A 14 9.39 15.78 4.55
N ASN A 15 10.68 15.85 4.91
CA ASN A 15 11.79 16.12 4.00
C ASN A 15 12.80 14.96 4.01
N PRO A 16 12.48 13.80 3.40
CA PRO A 16 13.31 12.60 3.45
C PRO A 16 14.62 12.70 2.64
N LYS A 17 14.88 13.83 2.00
CA LYS A 17 16.12 14.11 1.25
C LYS A 17 17.12 14.96 2.04
N ASP A 18 16.74 15.43 3.23
CA ASP A 18 17.55 16.35 4.03
C ASP A 18 18.01 15.70 5.34
N GLY A 19 19.16 16.18 5.83
CA GLY A 19 19.73 15.83 7.13
C GLY A 19 19.99 14.34 7.35
N LYS A 20 19.92 13.91 8.61
CA LYS A 20 20.23 12.54 9.05
C LYS A 20 19.34 11.47 8.39
N LEU A 21 18.10 11.82 8.05
CA LEU A 21 17.20 10.85 7.40
C LEU A 21 17.65 10.56 5.96
N ALA A 22 18.20 11.54 5.25
CA ALA A 22 18.70 11.35 3.89
C ALA A 22 19.84 10.34 3.84
N GLU A 23 20.82 10.51 4.73
CA GLU A 23 21.97 9.61 4.87
C GLU A 23 21.52 8.20 5.25
N LEU A 24 20.65 8.09 6.26
CA LEU A 24 20.08 6.81 6.69
C LEU A 24 19.32 6.11 5.56
N GLN A 25 18.54 6.86 4.77
CA GLN A 25 17.83 6.32 3.62
C GLN A 25 18.78 5.92 2.51
N TRP A 26 19.88 6.63 2.30
CA TRP A 26 20.90 6.28 1.33
C TRP A 26 21.56 4.94 1.69
N GLN A 27 21.97 4.76 2.94
CA GLN A 27 22.53 3.49 3.45
C GLN A 27 21.52 2.35 3.31
N ARG A 28 20.30 2.50 3.88
CA ARG A 28 19.25 1.46 3.83
C ARG A 28 18.89 1.01 2.42
N LYS A 29 18.84 1.94 1.46
CA LYS A 29 18.53 1.61 0.07
C LYS A 29 19.59 0.71 -0.58
N GLN A 30 20.83 0.72 -0.12
CA GLN A 30 21.85 -0.21 -0.61
C GLN A 30 21.50 -1.64 -0.19
N ASP A 31 21.14 -1.84 1.07
CA ASP A 31 20.72 -3.16 1.58
C ASP A 31 19.41 -3.62 0.94
N TRP A 32 18.42 -2.73 0.82
CA TRP A 32 17.11 -3.07 0.27
C TRP A 32 17.15 -3.43 -1.22
N ARG A 33 18.20 -3.06 -1.95
CA ARG A 33 18.43 -3.49 -3.34
C ARG A 33 18.97 -4.91 -3.43
N LYS A 34 19.70 -5.36 -2.40
CA LYS A 34 20.24 -6.72 -2.30
C LYS A 34 19.19 -7.70 -1.75
N GLN A 35 18.23 -7.19 -0.96
CA GLN A 35 17.08 -7.93 -0.45
C GLN A 35 16.11 -8.37 -1.56
N GLY A 36 15.24 -9.33 -1.25
CA GLY A 36 14.18 -9.79 -2.14
C GLY A 36 13.06 -8.76 -2.33
N ALA A 37 12.11 -9.10 -3.22
CA ALA A 37 11.00 -8.20 -3.54
C ALA A 37 9.97 -8.06 -2.41
N ILE A 38 9.90 -9.03 -1.49
CA ILE A 38 8.96 -9.09 -0.37
C ILE A 38 9.74 -9.64 0.83
N GLU A 39 10.02 -8.77 1.80
CA GLU A 39 10.75 -9.11 3.01
C GLU A 39 9.93 -8.84 4.25
N ARG A 40 9.87 -9.81 5.17
CA ARG A 40 9.29 -9.58 6.50
C ARG A 40 10.28 -8.77 7.32
N ILE A 41 9.78 -7.79 8.07
CA ILE A 41 10.60 -6.99 8.98
C ILE A 41 10.03 -7.06 10.38
N ASP A 42 10.90 -7.06 11.38
CA ASP A 42 10.48 -7.19 12.79
C ASP A 42 9.89 -5.90 13.33
N ARG A 43 10.43 -4.75 12.91
CA ARG A 43 9.99 -3.43 13.37
C ARG A 43 9.68 -2.51 12.19
N PRO A 44 8.61 -1.69 12.29
CA PRO A 44 8.29 -0.69 11.28
C PRO A 44 9.41 0.34 11.15
N THR A 45 9.77 0.70 9.91
CA THR A 45 10.75 1.79 9.68
C THR A 45 10.20 3.15 10.13
N ARG A 46 8.87 3.31 10.04
CA ARG A 46 8.13 4.52 10.42
C ARG A 46 7.10 4.20 11.49
N LEU A 47 7.53 4.22 12.74
CA LEU A 47 6.65 3.87 13.86
C LEU A 47 5.47 4.86 14.00
N ASP A 48 5.72 6.16 13.75
CA ASP A 48 4.70 7.21 13.71
C ASP A 48 3.56 6.85 12.76
N LYS A 49 3.91 6.51 11.51
CA LYS A 49 2.94 6.27 10.46
C LYS A 49 2.29 4.91 10.58
N ALA A 50 3.04 3.91 11.05
CA ALA A 50 2.49 2.59 11.30
C ALA A 50 1.39 2.65 12.36
N ARG A 51 1.64 3.32 13.50
CA ARG A 51 0.65 3.48 14.58
C ARG A 51 -0.58 4.27 14.12
N GLU A 52 -0.40 5.35 13.37
CA GLU A 52 -1.51 6.12 12.78
C GLU A 52 -2.41 5.24 11.88
N LEU A 53 -1.85 4.19 11.27
CA LEU A 53 -2.57 3.28 10.39
C LEU A 53 -3.06 1.99 11.08
N GLY A 54 -2.92 1.90 12.40
CA GLY A 54 -3.45 0.80 13.23
C GLY A 54 -2.43 -0.27 13.63
N TYR A 55 -1.13 -0.05 13.43
CA TYR A 55 -0.10 -0.98 13.94
C TYR A 55 -0.08 -0.98 15.47
N LYS A 56 -0.15 -2.18 16.05
CA LYS A 56 0.13 -2.46 17.47
C LYS A 56 1.29 -3.46 17.56
N ALA A 57 2.17 -3.27 18.54
CA ALA A 57 3.27 -4.20 18.79
C ALA A 57 2.76 -5.38 19.64
N LYS A 58 2.10 -6.34 18.98
CA LYS A 58 1.55 -7.54 19.61
C LYS A 58 1.59 -8.74 18.67
N GLN A 59 1.37 -9.93 19.21
CA GLN A 59 1.26 -11.15 18.42
C GLN A 59 0.13 -11.05 17.39
N GLY A 60 0.35 -11.63 16.21
CA GLY A 60 -0.58 -11.55 15.09
C GLY A 60 -0.47 -10.28 14.24
N VAL A 61 0.34 -9.28 14.61
CA VAL A 61 0.64 -8.12 13.74
C VAL A 61 2.00 -8.30 13.07
N VAL A 62 2.04 -8.20 11.74
CA VAL A 62 3.25 -8.41 10.94
C VAL A 62 3.47 -7.22 10.02
N VAL A 63 4.72 -6.81 9.83
CA VAL A 63 5.10 -5.79 8.84
C VAL A 63 5.95 -6.42 7.76
N VAL A 64 5.64 -6.10 6.51
CA VAL A 64 6.34 -6.61 5.33
C VAL A 64 6.74 -5.45 4.43
N ARG A 65 8.01 -5.38 4.08
CA ARG A 65 8.53 -4.44 3.08
C ARG A 65 8.40 -5.06 1.69
N VAL A 66 7.80 -4.33 0.76
CA VAL A 66 7.60 -4.75 -0.62
C VAL A 66 8.21 -3.75 -1.57
N ALA A 67 9.07 -4.25 -2.46
CA ALA A 67 9.64 -3.51 -3.57
C ALA A 67 8.74 -3.62 -4.81
N VAL A 68 8.42 -2.47 -5.41
CA VAL A 68 7.65 -2.39 -6.66
C VAL A 68 8.32 -1.43 -7.63
N ARG A 69 8.55 -1.89 -8.86
CA ARG A 69 9.13 -1.08 -9.94
C ARG A 69 8.37 0.24 -10.16
N LYS A 70 9.12 1.30 -10.42
CA LYS A 70 8.61 2.60 -10.91
C LYS A 70 8.15 2.54 -12.38
N GLY A 71 7.37 3.55 -12.76
CA GLY A 71 6.90 3.74 -14.12
C GLY A 71 5.50 3.17 -14.42
N GLY A 72 5.16 3.17 -15.71
CA GLY A 72 3.84 2.81 -16.22
C GLY A 72 3.62 1.31 -16.43
N ALA A 73 2.63 0.96 -17.25
CA ALA A 73 2.33 -0.43 -17.56
C ALA A 73 3.40 -1.01 -18.51
N ARG A 74 3.93 -2.19 -18.18
CA ARG A 74 4.59 -3.07 -19.17
C ARG A 74 3.52 -3.73 -20.03
N LYS A 75 2.97 -3.00 -21.01
CA LYS A 75 1.94 -3.50 -21.92
C LYS A 75 2.59 -4.18 -23.13
N GLN A 76 2.16 -5.39 -23.46
CA GLN A 76 2.59 -6.05 -24.70
C GLN A 76 1.91 -5.42 -25.92
N ARG A 77 2.64 -5.27 -27.03
CA ARG A 77 2.07 -4.78 -28.30
C ARG A 77 1.13 -5.83 -28.89
N HIS A 78 0.06 -5.39 -29.54
CA HIS A 78 -0.85 -6.29 -30.24
C HIS A 78 -0.15 -6.93 -31.44
N LYS A 79 -0.52 -8.18 -31.77
CA LYS A 79 0.02 -8.92 -32.92
C LYS A 79 -0.89 -8.90 -34.16
N ALA A 80 -2.16 -8.49 -34.00
CA ALA A 80 -3.16 -8.47 -35.07
C ALA A 80 -3.73 -7.05 -35.26
N GLY A 81 -4.39 -6.80 -36.40
CA GLY A 81 -4.94 -5.49 -36.75
C GLY A 81 -5.75 -4.83 -35.62
N ARG A 82 -5.46 -3.56 -35.33
CA ARG A 82 -6.17 -2.74 -34.32
C ARG A 82 -6.34 -1.33 -34.84
N ARG A 83 -7.50 -0.72 -34.56
CA ARG A 83 -7.74 0.72 -34.78
C ARG A 83 -6.64 1.55 -34.11
N SER A 84 -6.20 2.64 -34.76
CA SER A 84 -5.11 3.53 -34.31
C SER A 84 -5.15 3.86 -32.81
N LYS A 85 -6.32 4.23 -32.28
CA LYS A 85 -6.52 4.53 -30.85
C LYS A 85 -6.11 3.41 -29.89
N ARG A 86 -6.17 2.14 -30.31
CA ARG A 86 -5.84 0.95 -29.50
C ARG A 86 -4.41 0.47 -29.69
N GLN A 87 -3.62 1.12 -30.55
CA GLN A 87 -2.24 0.71 -30.85
C GLN A 87 -1.20 1.16 -29.82
N GLY A 88 -1.53 2.09 -28.93
CA GLY A 88 -0.59 2.64 -27.93
C GLY A 88 -0.01 1.58 -26.97
N VAL A 89 1.27 1.78 -26.61
CA VAL A 89 2.05 0.92 -25.69
C VAL A 89 2.71 1.76 -24.58
N ASN A 90 3.67 2.63 -24.94
CA ASN A 90 4.59 3.26 -23.98
C ASN A 90 3.92 4.23 -22.98
N ARG A 91 2.96 5.05 -23.43
CA ARG A 91 2.30 6.07 -22.60
C ARG A 91 1.11 5.55 -21.78
N ILE A 92 0.94 4.23 -21.66
CA ILE A 92 -0.19 3.64 -20.94
C ILE A 92 0.18 3.38 -19.47
N GLY A 93 -0.51 4.07 -18.57
CA GLY A 93 -0.44 3.85 -17.13
C GLY A 93 -1.37 2.74 -16.64
N ARG A 94 -1.03 2.12 -15.51
CA ARG A 94 -1.95 1.20 -14.82
C ARG A 94 -3.02 1.99 -14.07
N ARG A 95 -4.23 1.41 -13.97
CA ARG A 95 -5.31 1.97 -13.13
C ARG A 95 -5.04 1.80 -11.64
N LYS A 96 -4.44 0.68 -11.23
CA LYS A 96 -4.03 0.44 -9.83
C LYS A 96 -2.76 1.23 -9.52
N SER A 97 -2.74 1.87 -8.36
CA SER A 97 -1.57 2.58 -7.84
C SER A 97 -0.48 1.60 -7.39
N ILE A 98 0.77 2.03 -7.41
CA ILE A 98 1.93 1.24 -6.94
C ILE A 98 1.73 0.73 -5.50
N PRO A 99 1.26 1.55 -4.52
CA PRO A 99 0.99 1.06 -3.16
C PRO A 99 -0.03 -0.08 -3.13
N ARG A 100 -1.10 0.00 -3.93
CA ARG A 100 -2.10 -1.08 -4.01
C ARG A 100 -1.51 -2.35 -4.62
N ILE A 101 -0.62 -2.23 -5.60
CA ILE A 101 0.11 -3.37 -6.16
C ILE A 101 0.99 -4.02 -5.08
N ALA A 102 1.62 -3.21 -4.21
CA ALA A 102 2.42 -3.69 -3.09
C ALA A 102 1.56 -4.46 -2.07
N GLU A 103 0.39 -3.92 -1.69
CA GLU A 103 -0.58 -4.59 -0.82
C GLU A 103 -1.03 -5.94 -1.40
N GLU A 104 -1.36 -5.99 -2.69
CA GLU A 104 -1.77 -7.23 -3.37
C GLU A 104 -0.63 -8.26 -3.48
N ARG A 105 0.63 -7.82 -3.61
CA ARG A 105 1.82 -8.70 -3.59
C ARG A 105 2.03 -9.33 -2.21
N ALA A 106 1.98 -8.52 -1.15
CA ALA A 106 2.08 -9.01 0.22
C ALA A 106 0.97 -10.02 0.56
N ALA A 107 -0.28 -9.69 0.20
CA ALA A 107 -1.44 -10.56 0.43
C ALA A 107 -1.37 -11.90 -0.32
N ARG A 108 -0.63 -11.98 -1.44
CA ARG A 108 -0.40 -13.26 -2.13
C ARG A 108 0.66 -14.10 -1.44
N LYS A 109 1.72 -13.47 -0.91
CA LYS A 109 2.80 -14.16 -0.21
C LYS A 109 2.35 -14.70 1.15
N TYR A 110 1.47 -13.98 1.84
CA TYR A 110 0.92 -14.36 3.14
C TYR A 110 -0.61 -14.56 3.04
N PRO A 111 -1.08 -15.70 2.53
CA PRO A 111 -2.50 -15.93 2.24
C PRO A 111 -3.36 -16.07 3.51
N ASN A 112 -2.78 -16.50 4.62
CA ASN A 112 -3.44 -16.59 5.92
C ASN A 112 -3.63 -15.22 6.58
N LEU A 113 -2.84 -14.22 6.19
CA LEU A 113 -2.87 -12.88 6.77
C LEU A 113 -3.76 -11.92 5.97
N ARG A 114 -4.30 -10.90 6.64
CA ARG A 114 -5.12 -9.86 6.02
C ARG A 114 -4.41 -8.52 6.07
N VAL A 115 -4.39 -7.81 4.94
CA VAL A 115 -3.78 -6.48 4.86
C VAL A 115 -4.64 -5.49 5.65
N LEU A 116 -4.05 -4.84 6.64
CA LEU A 116 -4.66 -3.72 7.37
C LEU A 116 -4.47 -2.42 6.59
N ASN A 117 -3.22 -2.04 6.34
CA ASN A 117 -2.88 -0.80 5.65
C ASN A 117 -1.46 -0.83 5.07
N SER A 118 -1.05 0.25 4.39
CA SER A 118 0.31 0.40 3.88
C SER A 118 0.78 1.86 3.85
N TYR A 119 2.09 2.05 3.93
CA TYR A 119 2.74 3.35 3.80
C TYR A 119 4.03 3.29 2.97
N TRP A 120 4.47 4.46 2.50
CA TRP A 120 5.69 4.60 1.71
C TRP A 120 6.89 4.81 2.63
N VAL A 121 7.99 4.14 2.31
CA VAL A 121 9.24 4.20 3.09
C VAL A 121 10.45 4.61 2.27
N GLY A 122 10.37 4.65 0.94
CA GLY A 122 11.50 5.06 0.14
C GLY A 122 11.29 4.80 -1.34
N GLU A 123 12.09 5.44 -2.16
CA GLU A 123 12.22 5.11 -3.57
C GLU A 123 13.63 5.42 -4.05
N ASP A 124 14.03 4.74 -5.12
CA ASP A 124 15.22 5.06 -5.90
C ASP A 124 14.80 5.35 -7.36
N GLY A 125 15.75 5.27 -8.30
CA GLY A 125 15.46 5.47 -9.72
C GLY A 125 14.52 4.42 -10.33
N SER A 126 14.58 3.17 -9.86
CA SER A 126 13.98 2.02 -10.53
C SER A 126 12.77 1.45 -9.78
N GLN A 127 12.69 1.61 -8.46
CA GLN A 127 11.68 1.01 -7.59
C GLN A 127 11.23 1.91 -6.43
N LYS A 128 10.06 1.59 -5.90
CA LYS A 128 9.49 2.16 -4.67
C LYS A 128 9.32 1.06 -3.64
N TRP A 129 9.64 1.36 -2.40
CA TRP A 129 9.41 0.48 -1.27
C TRP A 129 8.21 0.95 -0.45
N HIS A 130 7.37 -0.01 -0.10
CA HIS A 130 6.22 0.18 0.77
C HIS A 130 6.29 -0.82 1.91
N GLU A 131 5.92 -0.38 3.11
CA GLU A 131 5.69 -1.28 4.23
C GLU A 131 4.18 -1.51 4.36
N ILE A 132 3.81 -2.79 4.40
CA ILE A 132 2.45 -3.26 4.49
C ILE A 132 2.28 -3.86 5.89
N ILE A 133 1.24 -3.41 6.58
CA ILE A 133 0.82 -3.97 7.87
C ILE A 133 -0.19 -5.08 7.56
N LEU A 134 0.15 -6.29 7.98
CA LEU A 134 -0.66 -7.50 7.90
C LEU A 134 -1.09 -7.88 9.31
N VAL A 135 -2.27 -8.48 9.41
CA VAL A 135 -2.84 -8.97 10.66
C VAL A 135 -3.29 -10.41 10.47
N ASP A 136 -3.00 -11.26 11.44
CA ASP A 136 -3.47 -12.64 11.50
C ASP A 136 -4.89 -12.69 12.11
N PRO A 137 -5.93 -12.96 11.31
CA PRO A 137 -7.30 -13.03 11.82
C PRO A 137 -7.56 -14.25 12.73
N ASN A 138 -6.69 -15.27 12.69
CA ASN A 138 -6.89 -16.51 13.44
C ASN A 138 -6.19 -16.48 14.81
N HIS A 139 -5.39 -15.45 15.08
CA HIS A 139 -4.66 -15.35 16.34
C HIS A 139 -5.55 -14.79 17.46
N PRO A 140 -5.65 -15.45 18.64
CA PRO A 140 -6.52 -15.02 19.74
C PRO A 140 -6.26 -13.58 20.20
N ALA A 141 -4.99 -13.17 20.28
CA ALA A 141 -4.61 -11.79 20.60
C ALA A 141 -5.15 -10.72 19.63
N ILE A 142 -5.56 -11.09 18.40
CA ILE A 142 -6.23 -10.20 17.46
C ILE A 142 -7.75 -10.25 17.65
N GLN A 143 -8.30 -11.45 17.84
CA GLN A 143 -9.74 -11.65 18.03
C GLN A 143 -10.25 -10.96 19.30
N ASN A 144 -9.44 -10.96 20.36
CA ASN A 144 -9.77 -10.35 21.65
C ASN A 144 -9.44 -8.85 21.74
N ASP A 145 -8.98 -8.21 20.64
CA ASP A 145 -8.63 -6.78 20.65
C ASP A 145 -9.72 -5.96 19.98
N ASP A 146 -10.35 -5.07 20.75
CA ASP A 146 -11.49 -4.27 20.32
C ASP A 146 -11.19 -3.38 19.09
N ASP A 147 -9.95 -2.95 18.90
CA ASP A 147 -9.59 -2.07 17.76
C ASP A 147 -9.33 -2.85 16.47
N LEU A 148 -8.94 -4.13 16.56
CA LEU A 148 -8.51 -4.93 15.41
C LEU A 148 -9.41 -6.12 15.10
N SER A 149 -10.25 -6.57 16.03
CA SER A 149 -11.09 -7.77 15.91
C SER A 149 -12.01 -7.75 14.68
N TRP A 150 -12.47 -6.56 14.26
CA TRP A 150 -13.26 -6.40 13.03
C TRP A 150 -12.58 -7.04 11.80
N ILE A 151 -11.24 -7.04 11.72
CA ILE A 151 -10.55 -7.61 10.56
C ILE A 151 -10.66 -9.14 10.50
N CYS A 152 -11.08 -9.81 11.58
CA CYS A 152 -11.20 -11.27 11.66
C CYS A 152 -12.45 -11.80 10.94
N GLU A 153 -13.53 -11.02 10.89
CA GLU A 153 -14.82 -11.44 10.31
C GLU A 153 -14.71 -11.84 8.83
N ASN A 154 -15.49 -12.82 8.38
CA ASN A 154 -15.37 -13.41 7.04
C ASN A 154 -15.49 -12.38 5.89
N GLN A 155 -16.33 -11.36 6.03
CA GLN A 155 -16.49 -10.28 5.06
C GLN A 155 -15.23 -9.46 4.80
N HIS A 156 -14.22 -9.50 5.66
CA HIS A 156 -12.95 -8.79 5.50
C HIS A 156 -11.85 -9.64 4.84
N ASN A 157 -12.17 -10.88 4.45
CA ASN A 157 -11.26 -11.72 3.68
C ASN A 157 -10.87 -11.06 2.34
N ARG A 158 -9.60 -11.22 1.93
CA ARG A 158 -9.07 -10.75 0.64
C ARG A 158 -9.37 -9.26 0.34
N ARG A 159 -9.48 -8.42 1.38
CA ARG A 159 -9.89 -7.00 1.26
C ARG A 159 -8.98 -6.15 0.37
N ALA A 160 -7.68 -6.47 0.30
CA ALA A 160 -6.72 -5.80 -0.58
C ALA A 160 -7.10 -5.95 -2.06
N PHE A 161 -7.49 -7.15 -2.48
CA PHE A 161 -7.85 -7.43 -3.88
C PHE A 161 -9.14 -6.71 -4.29
N ARG A 162 -10.11 -6.61 -3.37
CA ARG A 162 -11.37 -5.86 -3.55
C ARG A 162 -11.20 -4.34 -3.47
N GLY A 163 -10.03 -3.86 -3.06
CA GLY A 163 -9.73 -2.42 -2.94
C GLY A 163 -10.47 -1.76 -1.78
N LEU A 164 -10.65 -2.47 -0.66
CA LEU A 164 -11.24 -1.94 0.57
C LEU A 164 -10.20 -1.33 1.52
N THR A 165 -8.91 -1.49 1.22
CA THR A 165 -7.81 -0.79 1.90
C THR A 165 -7.88 0.72 1.64
N ASN A 166 -7.16 1.53 2.42
CA ASN A 166 -7.11 2.98 2.21
C ASN A 166 -6.60 3.32 0.78
N LYS A 167 -5.53 2.65 0.33
CA LYS A 167 -4.99 2.82 -1.04
C LYS A 167 -5.98 2.33 -2.11
N GLY A 168 -6.73 1.27 -1.82
CA GLY A 168 -7.83 0.77 -2.66
C GLY A 168 -8.95 1.80 -2.81
N LYS A 169 -9.49 2.32 -1.71
CA LYS A 169 -10.54 3.35 -1.68
C LYS A 169 -10.10 4.63 -2.40
N LYS A 170 -8.86 5.10 -2.15
CA LYS A 170 -8.27 6.24 -2.85
C LYS A 170 -8.17 6.00 -4.37
N GLY A 171 -7.70 4.82 -4.79
CA GLY A 171 -7.61 4.46 -6.20
C GLY A 171 -8.97 4.28 -6.91
N ARG A 172 -10.07 4.19 -6.15
CA ARG A 172 -11.45 4.13 -6.65
C ARG A 172 -12.16 5.49 -6.66
N GLY A 173 -11.50 6.57 -6.20
CA GLY A 173 -12.11 7.90 -6.11
C GLY A 173 -13.08 8.07 -4.92
N LEU A 174 -13.03 7.19 -3.92
CA LEU A 174 -14.01 7.18 -2.81
C LEU A 174 -13.65 8.10 -1.63
N THR A 175 -12.62 8.93 -1.75
CA THR A 175 -12.12 9.77 -0.64
C THR A 175 -12.91 11.06 -0.42
N LYS A 176 -13.49 11.65 -1.48
CA LYS A 176 -14.32 12.87 -1.40
C LYS A 176 -15.79 12.51 -1.58
N LYS A 177 -16.73 13.30 -1.08
CA LYS A 177 -18.18 13.17 -1.35
C LYS A 177 -18.66 14.43 -2.11
N GLY A 178 -19.74 14.31 -2.87
CA GLY A 178 -20.32 15.41 -3.67
C GLY A 178 -19.88 15.39 -5.13
N LYS A 179 -19.73 16.59 -5.71
CA LYS A 179 -19.43 16.80 -7.14
C LYS A 179 -18.18 16.03 -7.60
N GLY A 180 -18.26 15.37 -8.75
CA GLY A 180 -17.19 14.54 -9.33
C GLY A 180 -17.17 13.09 -8.82
N THR A 181 -18.15 12.69 -8.00
CA THR A 181 -18.25 11.32 -7.47
C THR A 181 -19.53 10.56 -7.86
N GLU A 182 -20.27 11.12 -8.81
CA GLU A 182 -21.55 10.62 -9.33
C GLU A 182 -21.39 9.23 -9.95
N HIS A 183 -20.23 8.94 -10.55
CA HIS A 183 -19.96 7.66 -11.22
C HIS A 183 -19.01 6.73 -10.46
N VAL A 184 -18.64 7.05 -9.22
CA VAL A 184 -17.78 6.19 -8.38
C VAL A 184 -18.52 5.52 -7.24
N ARG A 185 -19.66 6.07 -6.79
CA ARG A 185 -20.50 5.53 -5.70
C ARG A 185 -21.77 4.85 -6.24
N PRO A 186 -22.23 3.75 -5.62
CA PRO A 186 -21.61 3.01 -4.51
C PRO A 186 -20.38 2.20 -4.96
N SER A 187 -20.30 1.86 -6.25
CA SER A 187 -19.13 1.25 -6.86
C SER A 187 -18.96 1.69 -8.32
N ILE A 188 -17.76 1.51 -8.86
CA ILE A 188 -17.45 1.79 -10.28
C ILE A 188 -18.24 0.86 -11.21
N ASN A 189 -18.41 -0.41 -10.83
CA ASN A 189 -19.11 -1.39 -11.66
C ASN A 189 -20.61 -1.11 -11.71
N ALA A 190 -21.22 -0.67 -10.61
CA ALA A 190 -22.62 -0.21 -10.59
C ALA A 190 -22.86 0.94 -11.59
N ASN A 191 -21.82 1.75 -11.86
CA ASN A 191 -21.87 2.87 -12.80
C ASN A 191 -21.32 2.52 -14.20
N ARG A 192 -21.40 1.25 -14.61
CA ARG A 192 -20.95 0.75 -15.93
C ARG A 192 -19.47 1.01 -16.20
N GLY A 193 -18.63 1.06 -15.16
CA GLY A 193 -17.19 1.26 -15.29
C GLY A 193 -16.74 2.68 -15.61
N ARG A 194 -17.65 3.66 -15.63
CA ARG A 194 -17.40 5.03 -16.10
C ARG A 194 -16.59 5.90 -15.13
N GLY A 195 -16.69 5.65 -13.82
CA GLY A 195 -15.94 6.41 -12.84
C GLY A 195 -14.45 6.07 -12.86
N LYS A 196 -13.58 7.08 -12.66
CA LYS A 196 -12.20 6.92 -12.18
C LYS A 196 -11.64 8.26 -11.72
#